data_AF-A0A2E0PLY9-F1
#
_entry.id   AF-A0A2E0PLY9-F1
#
_cell.length_a   1.000
_cell.length_b   1.000
_cell.length_c   1.000
_cell.angle_alpha   90.00
_cell.angle_beta   90.00
_cell.angle_gamma   90.00
#
_symmetry.space_group_name_H-M   'P 1'
#
loop_
_entity.id
_entity.type
_entity.pdbx_description
1 polymer ?
#
loop_
_entity_poly.entity_id
_entity_poly.type
_entity_poly.pdbx_seq_one_letter_code
_entity_poly.pdbx_strand_id
1 'polypeptide(L)'
;MLPALAQQTQDGNRFEQNSEANSNGKTLSDAPNGNTTQPNLFRPLAQTLSIKHQEGRTYRLKGKLLDDGGSKLIFLGFILSDKPLREILATSDPSEFLVPMSSWEPDASVPLGRIGQEGIPLDGFMRFYADVQLEPGKLYYYWAFVANVAGNTSGSPKKLKTPSEGGHWWSKDNLLAGGWRNSVWLGTFRPHSSGWIYHTKLGWTYAHPDGNSGLWLWLKNEGWLWT
;
A
#
# COMPACT_ATOMS: atom_id res chain seq x y z
N MET A 1 48.38 16.34 22.62
CA MET A 1 49.86 16.34 22.55
C MET A 1 50.25 14.97 21.99
N LEU A 2 50.94 14.98 20.83
CA LEU A 2 51.52 13.85 20.08
C LEU A 2 52.59 13.09 20.91
N PRO A 3 53.05 11.85 20.56
CA PRO A 3 53.58 11.54 19.22
C PRO A 3 53.26 10.17 18.59
N ALA A 4 53.58 10.13 17.30
CA ALA A 4 53.71 9.00 16.40
C ALA A 4 55.19 8.82 15.99
N LEU A 5 55.59 7.59 15.62
CA LEU A 5 56.60 7.14 14.62
C LEU A 5 57.04 5.70 15.01
N ALA A 6 57.37 4.73 14.14
CA ALA A 6 57.70 4.73 12.72
C ALA A 6 57.47 3.33 12.10
N GLN A 7 57.43 3.30 10.78
CA GLN A 7 57.39 2.13 9.88
C GLN A 7 58.80 1.51 9.70
N GLN A 8 58.88 0.21 9.38
CA GLN A 8 59.53 -0.29 8.15
C GLN A 8 59.40 -1.82 7.94
N THR A 9 59.59 -2.20 6.68
CA THR A 9 59.06 -3.32 5.89
C THR A 9 60.13 -4.38 5.59
N GLN A 10 59.77 -5.65 5.32
CA GLN A 10 60.04 -6.40 4.06
C GLN A 10 60.00 -7.94 4.16
N ASP A 11 59.21 -8.49 3.21
CA ASP A 11 59.45 -9.63 2.32
C ASP A 11 59.56 -11.09 2.80
N GLY A 12 58.82 -11.98 2.09
CA GLY A 12 59.14 -13.40 2.01
C GLY A 12 57.99 -14.34 1.59
N ASN A 13 58.07 -14.86 0.37
CA ASN A 13 57.17 -15.80 -0.34
C ASN A 13 56.71 -17.10 0.39
N ARG A 14 55.40 -17.37 0.27
CA ARG A 14 54.69 -18.48 -0.44
C ARG A 14 55.19 -19.96 -0.41
N PHE A 15 54.19 -20.85 -0.25
CA PHE A 15 54.07 -22.31 -0.48
C PHE A 15 54.54 -23.23 0.68
N GLU A 16 53.82 -24.28 1.11
CA GLU A 16 53.17 -25.36 0.35
C GLU A 16 51.87 -25.92 0.97
N GLN A 17 51.08 -26.56 0.11
CA GLN A 17 49.96 -27.46 0.40
C GLN A 17 50.45 -28.81 0.95
N ASN A 18 49.59 -29.51 1.71
CA ASN A 18 49.54 -30.99 1.66
C ASN A 18 48.10 -31.48 1.88
N SER A 19 47.57 -32.10 0.83
CA SER A 19 46.63 -33.22 0.81
C SER A 19 47.29 -34.45 1.53
N GLU A 20 46.66 -35.53 1.98
CA GLU A 20 45.48 -36.28 1.56
C GLU A 20 45.19 -37.42 2.59
N ALA A 21 44.03 -38.05 2.44
CA ALA A 21 43.37 -39.19 3.11
C ALA A 21 44.21 -40.33 3.78
N ASN A 22 43.64 -41.04 4.79
CA ASN A 22 42.87 -42.31 4.57
C ASN A 22 42.49 -43.10 5.86
N SER A 23 41.36 -43.82 5.76
CA SER A 23 41.02 -45.15 6.33
C SER A 23 40.19 -45.33 7.64
N ASN A 24 38.87 -45.49 7.43
CA ASN A 24 37.91 -46.53 7.88
C ASN A 24 38.07 -47.37 9.18
N GLY A 25 36.98 -47.46 9.97
CA GLY A 25 36.68 -48.65 10.79
C GLY A 25 35.56 -48.59 11.85
N LYS A 26 34.32 -48.94 11.44
CA LYS A 26 33.23 -49.64 12.19
C LYS A 26 32.33 -48.90 13.22
N THR A 27 31.06 -49.30 13.11
CA THR A 27 29.76 -48.73 13.53
C THR A 27 29.21 -49.22 14.88
N LEU A 28 28.43 -48.38 15.58
CA LEU A 28 26.99 -48.56 15.95
C LEU A 28 26.65 -47.82 17.26
N SER A 29 25.83 -46.78 17.15
CA SER A 29 24.81 -46.46 18.17
C SER A 29 23.68 -45.72 17.50
N ASP A 30 22.53 -46.39 17.41
CA ASP A 30 21.27 -45.88 16.89
C ASP A 30 20.86 -44.58 17.61
N ALA A 31 20.95 -43.46 16.90
CA ALA A 31 20.22 -42.25 17.23
C ALA A 31 19.09 -42.14 16.19
N PRO A 32 17.85 -41.76 16.59
CA PRO A 32 16.83 -41.47 15.61
C PRO A 32 17.33 -40.28 14.79
N ASN A 33 17.62 -40.52 13.50
CA ASN A 33 17.86 -39.47 12.53
C ASN A 33 16.57 -38.66 12.37
N GLY A 34 16.35 -37.74 13.31
CA GLY A 34 15.50 -36.59 13.12
C GLY A 34 16.16 -35.74 12.06
N ASN A 35 15.92 -36.10 10.79
CA ASN A 35 16.15 -35.22 9.67
C ASN A 35 15.15 -34.06 9.84
N THR A 36 15.43 -33.12 10.73
CA THR A 36 14.80 -31.81 10.72
C THR A 36 15.35 -31.11 9.50
N THR A 37 14.78 -31.42 8.32
CA THR A 37 14.83 -30.56 7.15
C THR A 37 14.52 -29.17 7.67
N GLN A 38 15.51 -28.26 7.67
CA GLN A 38 15.21 -26.86 7.94
C GLN A 38 14.12 -26.47 6.94
N PRO A 39 12.97 -25.93 7.40
CA PRO A 39 11.90 -25.56 6.50
C PRO A 39 12.47 -24.53 5.53
N ASN A 40 12.34 -24.78 4.23
CA ASN A 40 12.72 -23.80 3.22
C ASN A 40 11.89 -22.54 3.45
N LEU A 41 12.56 -21.43 3.74
CA LEU A 41 11.93 -20.14 3.96
C LEU A 41 11.87 -19.37 2.64
N PHE A 42 10.68 -18.90 2.28
CA PHE A 42 10.44 -18.13 1.08
C PHE A 42 10.06 -16.70 1.46
N ARG A 43 10.19 -15.77 0.50
CA ARG A 43 9.61 -14.44 0.71
C ARG A 43 8.09 -14.57 0.73
N PRO A 44 7.40 -13.76 1.55
CA PRO A 44 5.95 -13.79 1.61
C PRO A 44 5.37 -13.25 0.30
N LEU A 45 4.07 -13.46 0.06
CA LEU A 45 3.39 -12.96 -1.14
C LEU A 45 2.12 -12.23 -0.74
N ALA A 46 1.90 -11.04 -1.31
CA ALA A 46 0.69 -10.26 -1.08
C ALA A 46 0.16 -9.61 -2.37
N GLN A 47 -1.14 -9.35 -2.39
CA GLN A 47 -1.85 -8.69 -3.47
C GLN A 47 -2.44 -7.36 -2.98
N THR A 48 -2.22 -6.29 -3.75
CA THR A 48 -2.88 -4.99 -3.55
C THR A 48 -4.30 -5.03 -4.09
N LEU A 49 -5.30 -4.71 -3.26
CA LEU A 49 -6.69 -4.56 -3.68
C LEU A 49 -7.05 -3.08 -3.82
N SER A 50 -8.21 -2.81 -4.43
CA SER A 50 -8.65 -1.42 -4.62
C SER A 50 -9.06 -0.80 -3.28
N ILE A 51 -8.55 0.41 -3.03
CA ILE A 51 -8.88 1.24 -1.87
C ILE A 51 -10.37 1.63 -1.88
N LYS A 52 -10.96 1.77 -0.69
CA LYS A 52 -12.35 2.21 -0.50
C LYS A 52 -12.40 3.50 0.31
N HIS A 53 -13.13 4.51 -0.18
CA HIS A 53 -13.49 5.68 0.63
C HIS A 53 -14.52 5.27 1.69
N GLN A 54 -14.30 5.66 2.95
CA GLN A 54 -15.20 5.34 4.05
C GLN A 54 -16.09 6.55 4.33
N GLU A 55 -15.58 7.53 5.07
CA GLU A 55 -16.26 8.77 5.46
C GLU A 55 -15.22 9.88 5.65
N GLY A 56 -15.61 11.13 5.34
CA GLY A 56 -14.72 12.28 5.48
C GLY A 56 -13.41 12.09 4.70
N ARG A 57 -12.28 12.21 5.40
CA ARG A 57 -10.92 12.02 4.84
C ARG A 57 -10.38 10.59 5.03
N THR A 58 -11.20 9.68 5.56
CA THR A 58 -10.78 8.33 5.90
C THR A 58 -10.94 7.40 4.70
N TYR A 59 -9.84 6.73 4.36
CA TYR A 59 -9.78 5.73 3.31
C TYR A 59 -9.29 4.41 3.89
N ARG A 60 -9.84 3.30 3.41
CA ARG A 60 -9.42 1.95 3.78
C ARG A 60 -8.57 1.35 2.69
N LEU A 61 -7.27 1.20 2.97
CA LEU A 61 -6.37 0.37 2.20
C LEU A 61 -6.76 -1.09 2.36
N LYS A 62 -6.66 -1.86 1.28
CA LYS A 62 -7.08 -3.26 1.23
C LYS A 62 -6.00 -4.10 0.57
N GLY A 63 -5.63 -5.19 1.23
CA GLY A 63 -4.66 -6.16 0.74
C GLY A 63 -5.15 -7.57 0.99
N LYS A 64 -4.55 -8.52 0.29
CA LYS A 64 -4.71 -9.94 0.55
C LYS A 64 -3.32 -10.53 0.71
N LEU A 65 -3.04 -11.16 1.86
CA LEU A 65 -1.89 -12.04 1.96
C LEU A 65 -2.22 -13.27 1.10
N LEU A 66 -1.22 -13.84 0.44
CA LEU A 66 -1.35 -15.05 -0.37
C LEU A 66 -0.47 -16.18 0.16
N ASP A 67 0.66 -15.83 0.79
CA ASP A 67 1.61 -16.77 1.38
C ASP A 67 2.45 -16.01 2.42
N ASP A 68 2.73 -16.60 3.58
CA ASP A 68 3.63 -16.03 4.59
C ASP A 68 5.11 -16.44 4.39
N GLY A 69 5.36 -17.35 3.43
CA GLY A 69 6.68 -17.84 3.09
C GLY A 69 7.27 -18.81 4.13
N GLY A 70 6.43 -19.40 5.00
CA GLY A 70 6.81 -20.38 6.00
C GLY A 70 7.55 -19.82 7.21
N SER A 71 7.49 -18.51 7.44
CA SER A 71 8.09 -17.86 8.62
C SER A 71 7.24 -16.71 9.15
N LYS A 72 7.49 -16.33 10.40
CA LYS A 72 6.81 -15.20 11.04
C LYS A 72 7.01 -13.92 10.24
N LEU A 73 5.90 -13.23 9.97
CA LEU A 73 5.92 -11.91 9.35
C LEU A 73 6.56 -10.90 10.30
N ILE A 74 7.53 -10.15 9.78
CA ILE A 74 8.16 -9.00 10.42
C ILE A 74 7.33 -7.74 10.18
N PHE A 75 6.71 -7.64 9.01
CA PHE A 75 5.81 -6.54 8.66
C PHE A 75 4.67 -7.04 7.76
N LEU A 76 3.48 -6.51 8.02
CA LEU A 76 2.32 -6.65 7.14
C LEU A 76 1.54 -5.33 7.11
N GLY A 77 1.35 -4.79 5.91
CA GLY A 77 0.68 -3.51 5.74
C GLY A 77 0.81 -3.00 4.31
N PHE A 78 1.05 -1.70 4.18
CA PHE A 78 1.08 -1.01 2.90
C PHE A 78 2.24 -0.04 2.82
N ILE A 79 2.64 0.25 1.59
CA ILE A 79 3.29 1.52 1.24
C ILE A 79 2.18 2.50 0.86
N LEU A 80 2.28 3.74 1.33
CA LEU A 80 1.41 4.86 0.96
C LEU A 80 2.23 6.14 0.88
N SER A 81 2.13 6.89 -0.21
CA SER A 81 2.81 8.18 -0.36
C SER A 81 2.17 9.06 -1.43
N ASP A 82 2.26 10.38 -1.27
CA ASP A 82 1.91 11.38 -2.29
C ASP A 82 3.10 11.78 -3.17
N LYS A 83 4.29 11.18 -2.95
CA LYS A 83 5.46 11.34 -3.81
C LYS A 83 5.26 10.65 -5.18
N PRO A 84 6.02 11.04 -6.22
CA PRO A 84 6.03 10.35 -7.50
C PRO A 84 6.44 8.88 -7.34
N LEU A 85 5.77 7.95 -8.05
CA LEU A 85 6.05 6.51 -7.97
C LEU A 85 7.54 6.16 -8.14
N ARG A 86 8.24 6.82 -9.08
CA ARG A 86 9.67 6.59 -9.32
C ARG A 86 10.55 6.90 -8.10
N GLU A 87 10.16 7.88 -7.29
CA GLU A 87 10.90 8.29 -6.10
C GLU A 87 10.68 7.28 -4.98
N ILE A 88 9.43 6.85 -4.79
CA ILE A 88 9.07 5.83 -3.81
C ILE A 88 9.79 4.51 -4.13
N LEU A 89 9.85 4.11 -5.40
CA LEU A 89 10.54 2.88 -5.81
C LEU A 89 12.08 2.99 -5.77
N ALA A 90 12.64 4.19 -5.82
CA ALA A 90 14.07 4.42 -5.73
C ALA A 90 14.58 4.56 -4.28
N THR A 91 13.67 4.63 -3.30
CA THR A 91 14.07 4.73 -1.89
C THR A 91 14.80 3.46 -1.45
N SER A 92 15.92 3.62 -0.75
CA SER A 92 16.59 2.51 -0.07
C SER A 92 15.94 2.16 1.27
N ASP A 93 15.26 3.14 1.88
CA ASP A 93 14.54 2.97 3.14
C ASP A 93 13.07 3.36 2.95
N PRO A 94 12.15 2.38 2.87
CA PRO A 94 10.73 2.64 2.68
C PRO A 94 10.00 2.97 4.00
N SER A 95 10.69 3.03 5.14
CA SER A 95 10.08 3.14 6.47
C SER A 95 9.17 4.37 6.61
N GLU A 96 9.49 5.48 5.94
CA GLU A 96 8.66 6.70 5.95
C GLU A 96 7.29 6.51 5.26
N PHE A 97 7.14 5.48 4.43
CA PHE A 97 5.90 5.21 3.68
C PHE A 97 5.10 4.03 4.24
N LEU A 98 5.64 3.33 5.24
CA LEU A 98 5.01 2.15 5.79
C LEU A 98 3.77 2.53 6.60
N VAL A 99 2.65 1.93 6.22
CA VAL A 99 1.39 1.96 6.96
C VAL A 99 1.13 0.55 7.47
N PRO A 100 1.29 0.29 8.78
CA PRO A 100 0.96 -1.00 9.36
C PRO A 100 -0.51 -1.36 9.15
N MET A 101 -0.79 -2.65 9.02
CA MET A 101 -2.15 -3.18 9.10
C MET A 101 -2.81 -2.77 10.43
N SER A 102 -4.08 -2.35 10.36
CA SER A 102 -4.91 -2.06 11.54
C SER A 102 -5.98 -3.12 11.81
N SER A 103 -6.37 -3.90 10.81
CA SER A 103 -7.38 -4.97 10.96
C SER A 103 -7.24 -6.01 9.86
N TRP A 104 -7.79 -7.20 10.09
CA TRP A 104 -7.79 -8.28 9.12
C TRP A 104 -9.05 -9.15 9.27
N GLU A 105 -9.36 -9.90 8.21
CA GLU A 105 -10.46 -10.85 8.14
C GLU A 105 -9.98 -12.12 7.42
N PRO A 106 -10.41 -13.32 7.84
CA PRO A 106 -10.11 -14.54 7.12
C PRO A 106 -10.74 -14.50 5.73
N ASP A 107 -10.05 -15.03 4.72
CA ASP A 107 -10.68 -15.17 3.42
C ASP A 107 -11.65 -16.37 3.45
N ALA A 108 -12.94 -16.09 3.62
CA ALA A 108 -13.98 -17.13 3.72
C ALA A 108 -14.06 -18.08 2.50
N SER A 109 -13.41 -17.73 1.38
CA SER A 109 -13.26 -18.65 0.24
C SER A 109 -12.24 -19.77 0.47
N VAL A 110 -11.48 -19.74 1.58
CA VAL A 110 -10.43 -20.72 1.89
C VAL A 110 -10.71 -21.30 3.29
N PRO A 111 -10.74 -22.65 3.44
CA PRO A 111 -10.82 -23.27 4.76
C PRO A 111 -9.62 -22.86 5.60
N LEU A 112 -9.85 -22.41 6.83
CA LEU A 112 -8.77 -22.05 7.76
C LEU A 112 -7.85 -23.27 8.01
N GLY A 113 -6.68 -23.26 7.38
CA GLY A 113 -5.54 -24.05 7.84
C GLY A 113 -4.90 -23.38 9.05
N ARG A 114 -4.25 -24.16 9.91
CA ARG A 114 -3.58 -23.77 11.18
C ARG A 114 -3.51 -22.25 11.45
N ILE A 115 -4.22 -21.83 12.49
CA ILE A 115 -4.09 -20.48 13.07
C ILE A 115 -2.64 -20.29 13.55
N GLY A 116 -2.01 -19.20 13.13
CA GLY A 116 -0.67 -18.78 13.55
C GLY A 116 -0.66 -17.97 14.84
N GLN A 117 0.50 -17.39 15.14
CA GLN A 117 0.62 -16.48 16.28
C GLN A 117 -0.31 -15.27 16.09
N GLU A 118 -0.95 -14.83 17.17
CA GLU A 118 -1.88 -13.67 17.19
C GLU A 118 -3.18 -13.87 16.39
N GLY A 119 -3.55 -15.12 16.09
CA GLY A 119 -4.81 -15.42 15.39
C GLY A 119 -4.72 -15.33 13.87
N ILE A 120 -3.57 -14.91 13.33
CA ILE A 120 -3.34 -14.74 11.89
C ILE A 120 -3.14 -16.12 11.24
N PRO A 121 -3.88 -16.47 10.17
CA PRO A 121 -3.68 -17.75 9.47
C PRO A 121 -2.25 -17.91 8.91
N LEU A 122 -1.62 -19.06 9.13
CA LEU A 122 -0.29 -19.41 8.58
C LEU A 122 -0.35 -19.88 7.12
N ASP A 123 -1.54 -20.05 6.57
CA ASP A 123 -1.73 -20.47 5.19
C ASP A 123 -1.67 -19.29 4.21
N GLY A 124 -1.44 -18.08 4.72
CA GLY A 124 -1.34 -16.88 3.91
C GLY A 124 -2.68 -16.35 3.42
N PHE A 125 -3.82 -17.02 3.58
CA PHE A 125 -5.08 -16.60 2.95
C PHE A 125 -5.93 -15.69 3.85
N MET A 126 -5.51 -14.43 3.99
CA MET A 126 -6.30 -13.42 4.70
C MET A 126 -6.39 -12.10 3.96
N ARG A 127 -7.48 -11.37 4.21
CA ARG A 127 -7.58 -9.96 3.83
C ARG A 127 -7.11 -9.11 4.99
N PHE A 128 -6.33 -8.09 4.69
CA PHE A 128 -5.86 -7.13 5.68
C PHE A 128 -6.13 -5.70 5.22
N TYR A 129 -6.24 -4.82 6.20
CA TYR A 129 -6.72 -3.45 6.01
C TYR A 129 -5.90 -2.48 6.85
N ALA A 130 -5.84 -1.24 6.37
CA ALA A 130 -5.37 -0.10 7.15
C ALA A 130 -6.27 1.11 6.85
N ASP A 131 -6.74 1.78 7.89
CA ASP A 131 -7.50 3.02 7.76
C ASP A 131 -6.54 4.20 7.88
N VAL A 132 -6.59 5.09 6.88
CA VAL A 132 -5.68 6.24 6.75
C VAL A 132 -6.48 7.51 6.50
N GLN A 133 -5.99 8.63 7.02
CA GLN A 133 -6.49 9.95 6.65
C GLN A 133 -5.66 10.51 5.51
N LEU A 134 -6.31 10.90 4.42
CA LEU A 134 -5.64 11.43 3.24
C LEU A 134 -5.99 12.90 3.03
N GLU A 135 -4.99 13.67 2.66
CA GLU A 135 -5.17 15.08 2.32
C GLU A 135 -5.96 15.22 1.02
N PRO A 136 -6.97 16.09 0.98
CA PRO A 136 -7.75 16.33 -0.23
C PRO A 136 -6.90 16.98 -1.35
N GLY A 137 -7.27 16.73 -2.60
CA GLY A 137 -6.64 17.30 -3.81
C GLY A 137 -5.31 16.66 -4.21
N LYS A 138 -4.85 15.61 -3.51
CA LYS A 138 -3.56 14.95 -3.73
C LYS A 138 -3.69 13.65 -4.49
N LEU A 139 -2.65 13.31 -5.25
CA LEU A 139 -2.50 12.00 -5.88
C LEU A 139 -1.63 11.13 -4.97
N TYR A 140 -2.17 10.01 -4.51
CA TYR A 140 -1.47 9.03 -3.71
C TYR A 140 -1.17 7.77 -4.53
N TYR A 141 -0.02 7.17 -4.26
CA TYR A 141 0.34 5.81 -4.66
C TYR A 141 0.33 4.89 -3.45
N TYR A 142 -0.15 3.66 -3.65
CA TYR A 142 -0.17 2.65 -2.59
C TYR A 142 -0.02 1.24 -3.13
N TRP A 143 0.52 0.35 -2.30
CA TRP A 143 0.53 -1.10 -2.54
C TRP A 143 0.67 -1.88 -1.24
N ALA A 144 0.24 -3.15 -1.27
CA ALA A 144 0.49 -4.10 -0.19
C ALA A 144 2.00 -4.35 -0.03
N PHE A 145 2.50 -4.31 1.19
CA PHE A 145 3.90 -4.58 1.53
C PHE A 145 3.97 -5.59 2.68
N VAL A 146 4.79 -6.62 2.50
CA VAL A 146 4.92 -7.70 3.46
C VAL A 146 6.37 -8.15 3.55
N ALA A 147 6.85 -8.44 4.76
CA ALA A 147 8.21 -8.86 5.01
C ALA A 147 8.27 -9.99 6.04
N ASN A 148 9.20 -10.91 5.85
CA ASN A 148 9.60 -11.93 6.80
C ASN A 148 11.14 -12.04 6.82
N VAL A 149 11.69 -13.04 7.50
CA VAL A 149 13.16 -13.23 7.62
C VAL A 149 13.85 -13.56 6.29
N ALA A 150 13.13 -14.12 5.31
CA ALA A 150 13.67 -14.43 3.98
C ALA A 150 13.64 -13.21 3.03
N GLY A 151 12.92 -12.15 3.41
CA GLY A 151 12.89 -10.88 2.68
C GLY A 151 11.49 -10.28 2.59
N ASN A 152 11.33 -9.35 1.66
CA ASN A 152 10.05 -8.66 1.43
C ASN A 152 9.55 -8.86 0.01
N THR A 153 8.24 -8.65 -0.16
CA THR A 153 7.59 -8.49 -1.46
C THR A 153 6.57 -7.37 -1.42
N SER A 154 6.18 -6.93 -2.60
CA SER A 154 5.16 -5.91 -2.81
C SER A 154 4.08 -6.44 -3.74
N GLY A 155 2.84 -6.08 -3.46
CA GLY A 155 1.75 -6.19 -4.44
C GLY A 155 1.88 -5.13 -5.54
N SER A 156 0.99 -5.19 -6.53
CA SER A 156 0.99 -4.22 -7.63
C SER A 156 0.70 -2.80 -7.14
N PRO A 157 1.46 -1.77 -7.57
CA PRO A 157 1.16 -0.37 -7.31
C PRO A 157 -0.21 0.05 -7.85
N LYS A 158 -0.93 0.82 -7.05
CA LYS A 158 -2.18 1.50 -7.43
C LYS A 158 -2.09 2.99 -7.12
N LYS A 159 -2.99 3.77 -7.72
CA LYS A 159 -3.09 5.23 -7.51
C LYS A 159 -4.50 5.63 -7.09
N LEU A 160 -4.60 6.70 -6.30
CA LEU A 160 -5.84 7.33 -5.87
C LEU A 160 -5.68 8.85 -5.94
N LYS A 161 -6.61 9.54 -6.60
CA LYS A 161 -6.71 11.00 -6.51
C LYS A 161 -7.79 11.35 -5.49
N THR A 162 -7.43 12.06 -4.43
CA THR A 162 -8.41 12.56 -3.46
C THR A 162 -9.15 13.77 -4.04
N PRO A 163 -10.45 13.94 -3.76
CA PRO A 163 -11.19 15.16 -4.09
C PRO A 163 -10.51 16.37 -3.42
N SER A 164 -10.57 17.58 -3.98
CA SER A 164 -9.93 18.79 -3.42
C SER A 164 -10.51 19.24 -2.07
N GLU A 165 -9.73 20.00 -1.27
CA GLU A 165 -10.20 20.63 -0.01
C GLU A 165 -11.18 21.76 -0.31
N GLY A 166 -12.41 21.33 -0.44
CA GLY A 166 -13.59 22.13 -0.59
C GLY A 166 -14.64 21.06 -0.73
N GLY A 167 -15.57 20.96 0.23
CA GLY A 167 -16.82 20.26 -0.06
C GLY A 167 -17.25 20.71 -1.46
N HIS A 168 -17.80 19.79 -2.27
CA HIS A 168 -18.22 20.08 -3.64
C HIS A 168 -18.71 21.52 -3.79
N TRP A 169 -18.38 22.24 -4.86
CA TRP A 169 -18.64 23.70 -4.95
C TRP A 169 -20.05 24.13 -4.51
N TRP A 170 -21.04 23.24 -4.64
CA TRP A 170 -22.42 23.36 -4.15
C TRP A 170 -22.65 23.13 -2.65
N SER A 171 -21.62 22.93 -1.83
CA SER A 171 -21.76 22.47 -0.44
C SER A 171 -22.36 23.53 0.46
N LYS A 172 -22.13 24.81 0.12
CA LYS A 172 -22.71 25.98 0.78
C LYS A 172 -24.11 26.32 0.28
N ASP A 173 -24.58 25.69 -0.81
CA ASP A 173 -25.92 25.94 -1.34
C ASP A 173 -26.99 25.27 -0.46
N ASN A 174 -28.18 25.86 -0.45
CA ASN A 174 -29.31 25.40 0.37
C ASN A 174 -29.74 23.99 -0.07
N LEU A 175 -29.75 23.04 0.88
CA LEU A 175 -30.22 21.68 0.66
C LEU A 175 -31.75 21.64 0.66
N LEU A 176 -32.31 21.01 -0.37
CA LEU A 176 -33.74 20.76 -0.53
C LEU A 176 -34.03 19.25 -0.45
N ALA A 177 -35.31 18.88 -0.40
CA ALA A 177 -35.76 17.49 -0.38
C ALA A 177 -35.23 16.69 -1.59
N GLY A 178 -34.98 15.40 -1.40
CA GLY A 178 -34.54 14.50 -2.48
C GLY A 178 -33.10 14.73 -2.99
N GLY A 179 -32.28 15.43 -2.21
CA GLY A 179 -30.89 15.74 -2.57
C GLY A 179 -30.76 16.87 -3.61
N TRP A 180 -31.83 17.61 -3.86
CA TRP A 180 -31.78 18.85 -4.64
C TRP A 180 -31.08 19.95 -3.85
N ARG A 181 -30.51 20.92 -4.55
CA ARG A 181 -29.91 22.12 -3.98
C ARG A 181 -30.40 23.36 -4.69
N ASN A 182 -30.45 24.47 -3.97
CA ASN A 182 -30.74 25.78 -4.51
C ASN A 182 -29.58 26.73 -4.23
N SER A 183 -28.94 27.17 -5.31
CA SER A 183 -27.94 28.24 -5.27
C SER A 183 -28.59 29.56 -5.63
N VAL A 184 -28.17 30.64 -4.97
CA VAL A 184 -28.70 31.99 -5.18
C VAL A 184 -28.52 32.45 -6.63
N TRP A 185 -27.40 32.08 -7.26
CA TRP A 185 -27.05 32.53 -8.61
C TRP A 185 -27.34 31.48 -9.68
N LEU A 186 -27.02 30.20 -9.43
CA LEU A 186 -27.19 29.15 -10.43
C LEU A 186 -28.64 28.66 -10.51
N GLY A 187 -29.41 28.78 -9.42
CA GLY A 187 -30.76 28.24 -9.31
C GLY A 187 -30.79 26.84 -8.72
N THR A 188 -31.82 26.06 -9.08
CA THR A 188 -32.12 24.76 -8.47
C THR A 188 -31.56 23.61 -9.33
N PHE A 189 -30.78 22.74 -8.72
CA PHE A 189 -30.17 21.59 -9.39
C PHE A 189 -30.01 20.40 -8.46
N ARG A 190 -29.82 19.21 -9.04
CA ARG A 190 -29.49 17.99 -8.31
C ARG A 190 -28.06 17.58 -8.66
N PRO A 191 -27.10 17.66 -7.71
CA PRO A 191 -25.72 17.32 -7.98
C PRO A 191 -25.46 15.81 -7.98
N HIS A 192 -24.44 15.39 -8.73
CA HIS A 192 -23.88 14.05 -8.72
C HIS A 192 -22.37 14.10 -8.41
N SER A 193 -21.84 13.07 -7.76
CA SER A 193 -20.43 13.01 -7.33
C SER A 193 -19.43 13.06 -8.48
N SER A 194 -19.87 12.73 -9.70
CA SER A 194 -19.06 12.77 -10.93
C SER A 194 -18.86 14.19 -11.50
N GLY A 195 -19.48 15.23 -10.92
CA GLY A 195 -19.47 16.60 -11.46
C GLY A 195 -20.62 16.92 -12.42
N TRP A 196 -21.46 15.94 -12.76
CA TRP A 196 -22.71 16.18 -13.47
C TRP A 196 -23.76 16.75 -12.53
N ILE A 197 -24.58 17.69 -13.01
CA ILE A 197 -25.76 18.19 -12.33
C ILE A 197 -26.97 18.08 -13.24
N TYR A 198 -28.14 17.87 -12.65
CA TYR A 198 -29.41 18.06 -13.33
C TYR A 198 -30.05 19.36 -12.87
N HIS A 199 -30.00 20.40 -13.71
CA HIS A 199 -30.52 21.72 -13.42
C HIS A 199 -31.96 21.87 -13.94
N THR A 200 -32.86 22.49 -13.16
CA THR A 200 -34.30 22.52 -13.48
C THR A 200 -34.64 23.21 -14.80
N LYS A 201 -33.82 24.17 -15.24
CA LYS A 201 -34.03 24.90 -16.51
C LYS A 201 -33.11 24.45 -17.64
N LEU A 202 -31.92 23.94 -17.31
CA LEU A 202 -30.86 23.64 -18.30
C LEU A 202 -30.76 22.14 -18.61
N GLY A 203 -31.40 21.29 -17.80
CA GLY A 203 -31.25 19.84 -17.91
C GLY A 203 -29.89 19.36 -17.41
N TRP A 204 -29.33 18.34 -18.06
CA TRP A 204 -28.03 17.77 -17.71
C TRP A 204 -26.89 18.70 -18.15
N THR A 205 -26.09 19.13 -17.18
CA THR A 205 -24.88 19.94 -17.43
C THR A 205 -23.72 19.38 -16.60
N TYR A 206 -22.50 19.54 -17.10
CA TYR A 206 -21.31 19.21 -16.32
C TYR A 206 -20.75 20.49 -15.70
N ALA A 207 -20.53 20.48 -14.39
CA ALA A 207 -20.12 21.65 -13.63
C ALA A 207 -18.72 21.44 -13.03
N HIS A 208 -17.80 22.34 -13.36
CA HIS A 208 -16.42 22.28 -12.91
C HIS A 208 -15.99 23.61 -12.29
N PRO A 209 -15.68 23.65 -10.98
CA PRO A 209 -15.22 24.88 -10.34
C PRO A 209 -13.83 25.23 -10.89
N ASP A 210 -13.60 26.52 -11.15
CA ASP A 210 -12.30 27.00 -11.65
C ASP A 210 -11.23 27.13 -10.54
N GLY A 211 -11.61 26.90 -9.29
CA GLY A 211 -10.75 27.01 -8.11
C GLY A 211 -10.67 28.41 -7.50
N ASN A 212 -11.25 29.43 -8.14
CA ASN A 212 -11.21 30.84 -7.76
C ASN A 212 -12.60 31.49 -7.67
N SER A 213 -13.62 30.68 -7.36
CA SER A 213 -15.05 31.04 -7.19
C SER A 213 -15.87 31.13 -8.48
N GLY A 214 -15.29 30.86 -9.64
CA GLY A 214 -16.03 30.70 -10.90
C GLY A 214 -16.41 29.25 -11.17
N LEU A 215 -17.35 29.06 -12.09
CA LEU A 215 -17.87 27.76 -12.47
C LEU A 215 -17.91 27.63 -14.00
N TRP A 216 -17.22 26.62 -14.52
CA TRP A 216 -17.39 26.18 -15.89
C TRP A 216 -18.59 25.26 -15.98
N LEU A 217 -19.50 25.57 -16.90
CA LEU A 217 -20.64 24.74 -17.25
C LEU A 217 -20.49 24.23 -18.67
N TRP A 218 -20.56 22.92 -18.86
CA TRP A 218 -20.69 22.34 -20.18
C TRP A 218 -22.15 21.99 -20.46
N LEU A 219 -22.69 22.55 -21.54
CA LEU A 219 -23.99 22.21 -22.07
C LEU A 219 -23.83 21.50 -23.41
N LYS A 220 -24.70 20.52 -23.67
CA LYS A 220 -24.64 19.71 -24.90
C LYS A 220 -24.67 20.55 -26.18
N ASN A 221 -25.46 21.61 -26.20
CA ASN A 221 -25.69 22.42 -27.40
C ASN A 221 -24.80 23.67 -27.48
N GLU A 222 -24.24 24.13 -26.35
CA GLU A 222 -23.50 25.40 -26.27
C GLU A 222 -22.02 25.22 -25.91
N GLY A 223 -21.61 24.01 -25.55
CA GLY A 223 -20.24 23.74 -25.14
C GLY A 223 -19.93 24.33 -23.76
N TRP A 224 -18.69 24.78 -23.57
CA TRP A 224 -18.23 25.35 -22.30
C TRP A 224 -18.61 26.83 -22.17
N LEU A 225 -19.29 27.14 -21.09
CA LEU A 225 -19.60 28.50 -20.65
C LEU A 225 -18.92 28.75 -19.30
N TRP A 226 -18.42 29.95 -19.11
CA TRP A 226 -17.89 30.41 -17.82
C TRP A 226 -18.92 31.30 -17.14
N THR A 227 -19.07 31.10 -15.83
CA THR A 227 -19.92 31.93 -14.96
C THR A 227 -19.16 32.31 -13.70
#